data_AF-A0A836CYM1-F1
#
_entry.id   AF-A0A836CYM1-F1
#
_cell.length_a   1.000
_cell.length_b   1.000
_cell.length_c   1.000
_cell.angle_alpha   90.00
_cell.angle_beta   90.00
_cell.angle_gamma   90.00
#
_symmetry.space_group_name_H-M   'P 1'
#
loop_
_entity.id
_entity.type
_entity.pdbx_description
1 polymer ?
#
loop_
_entity_poly.entity_id
_entity_poly.type
_entity_poly.pdbx_seq_one_letter_code
_entity_poly.pdbx_strand_id
1 'polypeptide(L)'
;MARVALQLLTLLWAATRTSTQTRSSCSVPSAEQPWVDGIQALMENSVINSTFPNPSILIAMNLAGACNVEAQRLLTFDLMASDTAGLTAGQLALTIMALTSSCRDPGDKVSTLRTQMESWTPSSLDSYASTFYGPSLAILALCQNNPETTLPIAARFAKTLLASSAPFDVDAGAAATLALTCMYNRIPIGAEDGYRALFAQLLKKIVEDISTRIRDSGIIGDIYSTGLAMQALSVTPERPNKQWDCQQTVDTVLDEIKEGKFQNPMSIAQILPSLKGKTYLDVPQVSCSPDQEVQPTQSDFPSPVPTSASNITVVYTISNQLRGVELLFNVTISVSVKQGSVLLVVLEEAQRRNPKFKFETTMTSWGLEVSSINNIAGNVNDKTYWQFLSGRTPLIEDSWAAPPARAGLKTLLPVPTFEDVSIPEKPKLRFVERAPLVPKVRREPKNLRDIRGPSTEATEFTEGSFAILALGGGYLHWGHFEMMRLTINRFMDPKNMFALWRVPAPFKAITRKSMGQRMGGGKGAIDHYVTPVKAGRLIVEVGGRCEFQEVQGILNQVAHKLPFPAKAVSRETLEKMQKDQEERERNNQNPWTFERITTANMLGIRKVLSPYDLTHRGRYWGKFYMPERV
;
A
#
# COMPACT_ATOMS: atom_id res chain seq x y z
N MET A 1 27.24 -44.95 42.67
CA MET A 1 26.25 -45.42 41.68
C MET A 1 25.22 -44.36 41.26
N ALA A 2 24.87 -43.35 42.07
CA ALA A 2 23.91 -42.30 41.68
C ALA A 2 24.52 -41.03 41.01
N ARG A 3 25.85 -40.80 41.12
CA ARG A 3 26.53 -39.64 40.50
C ARG A 3 26.97 -39.86 39.05
N VAL A 4 27.08 -41.10 38.59
CA VAL A 4 27.47 -41.45 37.21
C VAL A 4 26.26 -41.46 36.27
N ALA A 5 25.06 -41.77 36.79
CA ALA A 5 23.81 -41.72 36.02
C ALA A 5 23.42 -40.29 35.62
N LEU A 6 23.78 -39.28 36.43
CA LEU A 6 23.44 -37.88 36.16
C LEU A 6 24.35 -37.23 35.10
N GLN A 7 25.59 -37.71 34.94
CA GLN A 7 26.50 -37.26 33.87
C GLN A 7 26.23 -37.96 32.53
N LEU A 8 25.68 -39.18 32.54
CA LEU A 8 25.24 -39.85 31.32
C LEU A 8 23.91 -39.30 30.78
N LEU A 9 23.02 -38.78 31.63
CA LEU A 9 21.79 -38.11 31.19
C LEU A 9 22.03 -36.71 30.59
N THR A 10 23.09 -36.01 30.98
CA THR A 10 23.45 -34.71 30.37
C THR A 10 24.22 -34.87 29.05
N LEU A 11 24.89 -36.00 28.82
CA LEU A 11 25.52 -36.34 27.53
C LEU A 11 24.54 -36.97 26.52
N LEU A 12 23.37 -37.45 26.95
CA LEU A 12 22.30 -37.97 26.08
C LEU A 12 21.23 -36.95 25.70
N TRP A 13 21.31 -35.70 26.19
CA TRP A 13 20.49 -34.57 25.74
C TRP A 13 21.18 -33.64 24.71
N ALA A 14 22.44 -33.93 24.35
CA ALA A 14 23.19 -33.19 23.33
C ALA A 14 23.19 -33.88 21.94
N ALA A 15 22.35 -34.90 21.74
CA ALA A 15 22.17 -35.59 20.46
C ALA A 15 20.68 -35.69 20.07
N THR A 16 19.89 -34.66 20.38
CA THR A 16 18.59 -34.47 19.73
C THR A 16 18.83 -33.91 18.33
N ARG A 17 18.85 -34.82 17.35
CA ARG A 17 18.67 -34.62 15.90
C ARG A 17 18.64 -33.15 15.45
N THR A 18 19.80 -32.53 15.31
CA THR A 18 19.96 -31.53 14.24
C THR A 18 20.07 -32.34 12.96
N SER A 19 18.94 -32.52 12.28
CA SER A 19 18.96 -32.84 10.86
C SER A 19 19.62 -31.65 10.16
N THR A 20 20.95 -31.66 10.09
CA THR A 20 21.71 -30.76 9.22
C THR A 20 21.43 -31.22 7.79
N GLN A 21 20.30 -30.77 7.24
CA GLN A 21 20.13 -30.72 5.80
C GLN A 21 21.32 -29.92 5.26
N THR A 22 22.17 -30.58 4.48
CA THR A 22 23.32 -29.97 3.82
C THR A 22 22.79 -28.92 2.84
N ARG A 23 22.66 -27.68 3.31
CA ARG A 23 22.42 -26.50 2.46
C ARG A 23 23.59 -26.43 1.47
N SER A 24 23.32 -26.40 0.18
CA SER A 24 24.35 -26.10 -0.82
C SER A 24 24.91 -24.72 -0.49
N SER A 25 26.15 -24.66 0.02
CA SER A 25 26.75 -23.45 0.57
C SER A 25 27.56 -22.73 -0.51
N CYS A 26 26.85 -22.00 -1.35
CA CYS A 26 27.41 -20.91 -2.15
C CYS A 26 27.24 -19.61 -1.35
N SER A 27 28.29 -18.81 -1.33
CA SER A 27 28.31 -17.52 -0.64
C SER A 27 28.90 -16.49 -1.57
N VAL A 28 28.39 -15.26 -1.52
CA VAL A 28 28.97 -14.14 -2.25
C VAL A 28 30.43 -13.96 -1.80
N PRO A 29 31.40 -13.90 -2.74
CA PRO A 29 32.79 -13.63 -2.39
C PRO A 29 32.92 -12.28 -1.66
N SER A 30 33.75 -12.21 -0.61
CA SER A 30 33.88 -10.98 0.19
C SER A 30 34.30 -9.75 -0.62
N ALA A 31 34.98 -9.94 -1.75
CA ALA A 31 35.36 -8.86 -2.67
C ALA A 31 34.16 -8.26 -3.42
N GLU A 32 33.09 -9.03 -3.62
CA GLU A 32 31.89 -8.64 -4.38
C GLU A 32 30.75 -8.16 -3.45
N GLN A 33 30.94 -8.28 -2.14
CA GLN A 33 29.98 -7.84 -1.12
C GLN A 33 29.51 -6.38 -1.28
N PRO A 34 30.38 -5.41 -1.67
CA PRO A 34 29.95 -4.03 -1.89
C PRO A 34 28.86 -3.87 -2.96
N TRP A 35 28.81 -4.74 -3.98
CA TRP A 35 27.76 -4.71 -5.00
C TRP A 35 26.41 -5.14 -4.42
N VAL A 36 26.40 -6.15 -3.56
CA VAL A 36 25.20 -6.62 -2.86
C VAL A 36 24.70 -5.55 -1.88
N ASP A 37 25.60 -4.94 -1.13
CA ASP A 37 25.25 -3.86 -0.20
C ASP A 37 24.74 -2.61 -0.96
N GLY A 38 25.28 -2.35 -2.16
CA GLY A 38 24.84 -1.27 -3.05
C GLY A 38 23.40 -1.44 -3.53
N ILE A 39 23.01 -2.63 -4.01
CA ILE A 39 21.62 -2.89 -4.42
C ILE A 39 20.68 -2.95 -3.20
N GLN A 40 21.14 -3.42 -2.05
CA GLN A 40 20.37 -3.37 -0.81
C GLN A 40 20.02 -1.92 -0.44
N ALA A 41 21.00 -1.02 -0.44
CA ALA A 41 20.76 0.40 -0.19
C ALA A 41 19.82 1.01 -1.25
N LEU A 42 19.96 0.66 -2.53
CA LEU A 42 19.07 1.11 -3.59
C LEU A 42 17.61 0.71 -3.33
N MET A 43 17.38 -0.55 -2.92
CA MET A 43 16.07 -1.06 -2.57
C MET A 43 15.49 -0.38 -1.32
N GLU A 44 16.27 -0.22 -0.26
CA GLU A 44 15.80 0.42 0.98
C GLU A 44 15.47 1.90 0.78
N ASN A 45 16.26 2.60 -0.05
CA ASN A 45 16.03 4.00 -0.40
C ASN A 45 14.81 4.22 -1.31
N SER A 46 14.22 3.16 -1.88
CA SER A 46 12.98 3.28 -2.65
C SER A 46 11.74 3.44 -1.75
N VAL A 47 11.87 3.26 -0.43
CA VAL A 47 10.76 3.36 0.53
C VAL A 47 10.56 4.81 0.96
N ILE A 48 9.46 5.44 0.52
CA ILE A 48 9.11 6.83 0.83
C ILE A 48 7.60 6.92 1.15
N ASN A 49 7.16 7.90 1.95
CA ASN A 49 5.75 8.09 2.37
C ASN A 49 4.69 8.07 1.26
N SER A 50 5.07 8.29 -0.01
CA SER A 50 4.16 8.30 -1.17
C SER A 50 4.23 7.04 -2.03
N THR A 51 4.98 6.02 -1.60
CA THR A 51 5.23 4.81 -2.39
C THR A 51 4.25 3.69 -2.03
N PHE A 52 4.00 2.80 -3.00
CA PHE A 52 3.19 1.61 -2.78
C PHE A 52 3.87 0.71 -1.73
N PRO A 53 3.21 0.35 -0.62
CA PRO A 53 3.83 -0.44 0.44
C PRO A 53 4.09 -1.86 -0.09
N ASN A 54 5.36 -2.20 -0.30
CA ASN A 54 5.78 -3.49 -0.85
C ASN A 54 6.27 -4.43 0.26
N PRO A 55 5.52 -5.50 0.61
CA PRO A 55 5.94 -6.41 1.67
C PRO A 55 7.20 -7.22 1.33
N SER A 56 7.46 -7.49 0.05
CA SER A 56 8.66 -8.22 -0.37
C SER A 56 9.95 -7.46 -0.03
N ILE A 57 9.93 -6.13 -0.18
CA ILE A 57 11.06 -5.27 0.22
C ILE A 57 11.31 -5.39 1.72
N LEU A 58 10.25 -5.35 2.55
CA LEU A 58 10.38 -5.48 4.00
C LEU A 58 10.94 -6.86 4.40
N ILE A 59 10.46 -7.94 3.78
CA ILE A 59 10.99 -9.29 4.00
C ILE A 59 12.48 -9.34 3.64
N ALA A 60 12.86 -8.80 2.48
CA ALA A 60 14.23 -8.83 2.00
C ALA A 60 15.19 -8.06 2.90
N MET A 61 14.86 -6.82 3.29
CA MET A 61 15.70 -6.04 4.21
C MET A 61 15.80 -6.69 5.59
N ASN A 62 14.71 -7.30 6.10
CA ASN A 62 14.72 -7.96 7.41
C ASN A 62 15.57 -9.24 7.40
N LEU A 63 15.54 -10.01 6.31
CA LEU A 63 16.36 -11.20 6.16
C LEU A 63 17.85 -10.86 5.94
N ALA A 64 18.13 -9.78 5.21
CA ALA A 64 19.49 -9.29 4.96
C ALA A 64 20.11 -8.56 6.17
N GLY A 65 19.27 -7.98 7.03
CA GLY A 65 19.64 -7.02 8.07
C GLY A 65 19.53 -5.59 7.52
N ALA A 66 18.53 -4.83 7.98
CA ALA A 66 18.18 -3.54 7.40
C ALA A 66 19.25 -2.46 7.70
N CYS A 67 19.68 -1.74 6.67
CA CYS A 67 20.62 -0.62 6.83
C CYS A 67 19.89 0.68 7.17
N ASN A 68 18.69 0.89 6.62
CA ASN A 68 17.83 2.05 6.82
C ASN A 68 16.66 1.72 7.76
N VAL A 69 16.88 1.94 9.06
CA VAL A 69 15.89 1.68 10.12
C VAL A 69 14.64 2.56 9.96
N GLU A 70 14.75 3.75 9.39
CA GLU A 70 13.61 4.65 9.18
C GLU A 70 12.69 4.11 8.07
N ALA A 71 13.25 3.67 6.95
CA ALA A 71 12.53 3.00 5.87
C ALA A 71 11.85 1.70 6.36
N GLN A 72 12.59 0.87 7.10
CA GLN A 72 12.06 -0.36 7.70
C GLN A 72 10.86 -0.07 8.62
N ARG A 73 10.96 0.96 9.46
CA ARG A 73 9.90 1.36 10.40
C ARG A 73 8.69 1.93 9.66
N LEU A 74 8.90 2.78 8.67
CA LEU A 74 7.84 3.35 7.84
C LEU A 74 7.04 2.25 7.15
N LEU A 75 7.72 1.38 6.40
CA LEU A 75 7.08 0.29 5.66
C LEU A 75 6.38 -0.70 6.57
N THR A 76 6.95 -0.98 7.75
CA THR A 76 6.29 -1.80 8.77
C THR A 76 4.95 -1.17 9.20
N PHE A 77 4.91 0.13 9.48
CA PHE A 77 3.67 0.79 9.90
C PHE A 77 2.63 0.85 8.77
N ASP A 78 3.05 1.10 7.53
CA ASP A 78 2.14 1.14 6.38
C ASP A 78 1.48 -0.24 6.17
N LEU A 79 2.24 -1.32 6.30
CA LEU A 79 1.72 -2.69 6.19
C LEU A 79 0.84 -3.11 7.37
N MET A 80 1.10 -2.58 8.57
CA MET A 80 0.21 -2.76 9.72
C MET A 80 -1.13 -2.04 9.51
N ALA A 81 -1.09 -0.82 8.97
CA ALA A 81 -2.27 0.00 8.70
C ALA A 81 -3.03 -0.45 7.43
N SER A 82 -2.47 -1.36 6.63
CA SER A 82 -3.08 -1.80 5.39
C SER A 82 -4.41 -2.51 5.64
N ASP A 83 -5.44 -2.15 4.86
CA ASP A 83 -6.69 -2.88 4.85
C ASP A 83 -6.46 -4.31 4.34
N THR A 84 -7.26 -5.25 4.83
CA THR A 84 -7.30 -6.63 4.34
C THR A 84 -8.30 -6.79 3.20
N ALA A 85 -9.28 -5.88 3.09
CA ALA A 85 -10.26 -5.89 2.03
C ALA A 85 -9.60 -5.61 0.67
N GLY A 86 -9.75 -6.54 -0.27
CA GLY A 86 -9.21 -6.44 -1.63
C GLY A 86 -7.79 -7.01 -1.81
N LEU A 87 -7.12 -7.48 -0.76
CA LEU A 87 -5.84 -8.19 -0.90
C LEU A 87 -6.06 -9.62 -1.40
N THR A 88 -5.29 -10.01 -2.41
CA THR A 88 -5.20 -11.39 -2.87
C THR A 88 -4.52 -12.28 -1.81
N ALA A 89 -4.75 -13.60 -1.86
CA ALA A 89 -4.11 -14.54 -0.93
C ALA A 89 -2.58 -14.44 -0.93
N GLY A 90 -1.96 -14.20 -2.11
CA GLY A 90 -0.52 -14.00 -2.24
C GLY A 90 -0.04 -12.70 -1.59
N GLN A 91 -0.74 -11.58 -1.82
CA GLN A 91 -0.40 -10.30 -1.18
C GLN A 91 -0.56 -10.37 0.34
N LEU A 92 -1.65 -10.98 0.81
CA LEU A 92 -1.92 -11.16 2.23
C LEU A 92 -0.84 -12.04 2.89
N ALA A 93 -0.40 -13.10 2.20
CA ALA A 93 0.69 -13.95 2.66
C ALA A 93 2.03 -13.21 2.77
N LEU A 94 2.38 -12.40 1.77
CA LEU A 94 3.57 -11.55 1.80
C LEU A 94 3.49 -10.54 2.95
N THR A 95 2.34 -9.90 3.18
CA THR A 95 2.14 -9.00 4.32
C THR A 95 2.31 -9.72 5.65
N ILE A 96 1.77 -10.93 5.81
CA ILE A 96 1.96 -11.72 7.04
C ILE A 96 3.43 -12.05 7.28
N MET A 97 4.15 -12.53 6.26
CA MET A 97 5.57 -12.83 6.37
C MET A 97 6.41 -11.57 6.66
N ALA A 98 6.07 -10.44 6.04
CA ALA A 98 6.72 -9.16 6.28
C ALA A 98 6.56 -8.70 7.74
N LEU A 99 5.33 -8.72 8.26
CA LEU A 99 5.06 -8.38 9.67
C LEU A 99 5.76 -9.36 10.64
N THR A 100 5.75 -10.66 10.32
CA THR A 100 6.44 -11.69 11.10
C THR A 100 7.95 -11.41 11.16
N SER A 101 8.56 -11.06 10.03
CA SER A 101 9.99 -10.71 9.97
C SER A 101 10.34 -9.41 10.71
N SER A 102 9.37 -8.50 10.89
CA SER A 102 9.50 -7.30 11.74
C SER A 102 9.11 -7.54 13.21
N CYS A 103 8.92 -8.79 13.62
CA CYS A 103 8.45 -9.18 14.95
C CYS A 103 7.14 -8.47 15.37
N ARG A 104 6.25 -8.22 14.40
CA ARG A 104 4.90 -7.68 14.61
C ARG A 104 3.88 -8.79 14.49
N ASP A 105 2.85 -8.72 15.33
CA ASP A 105 1.72 -9.62 15.25
C ASP A 105 0.90 -9.31 13.98
N PRO A 106 0.77 -10.25 13.04
CA PRO A 106 -0.06 -10.08 11.85
C PRO A 106 -1.56 -10.04 12.16
N GLY A 107 -2.01 -10.41 13.36
CA GLY A 107 -3.38 -10.25 13.82
C GLY A 107 -4.41 -11.03 13.01
N ASP A 108 -5.50 -10.35 12.63
CA ASP A 108 -6.63 -10.91 11.89
C ASP A 108 -6.28 -11.33 10.44
N LYS A 109 -5.17 -10.81 9.89
CA LYS A 109 -4.68 -11.15 8.55
C LYS A 109 -4.47 -12.65 8.37
N VAL A 110 -3.98 -13.36 9.40
CA VAL A 110 -3.75 -14.81 9.36
C VAL A 110 -5.08 -15.59 9.28
N SER A 111 -6.08 -15.19 10.08
CA SER A 111 -7.41 -15.79 10.01
C SER A 111 -8.09 -15.54 8.66
N THR A 112 -7.96 -14.34 8.10
CA THR A 112 -8.52 -14.00 6.78
C THR A 112 -7.85 -14.84 5.69
N LEU A 113 -6.52 -14.98 5.72
CA LEU A 113 -5.79 -15.81 4.77
C LEU A 113 -6.21 -17.28 4.86
N ARG A 114 -6.37 -17.81 6.07
CA ARG A 114 -6.84 -19.18 6.28
C ARG A 114 -8.21 -19.40 5.64
N THR A 115 -9.18 -18.52 5.91
CA THR A 115 -10.53 -18.61 5.33
C THR A 115 -10.50 -18.55 3.81
N GLN A 116 -9.69 -17.65 3.23
CA GLN A 116 -9.49 -17.58 1.77
C GLN A 116 -8.94 -18.91 1.23
N MET A 117 -7.91 -19.47 1.87
CA MET A 117 -7.25 -20.70 1.44
C MET A 117 -8.08 -21.96 1.67
N GLU A 118 -8.98 -21.99 2.66
CA GLU A 118 -9.94 -23.08 2.86
C GLU A 118 -10.96 -23.14 1.71
N SER A 119 -11.42 -21.97 1.25
CA SER A 119 -12.32 -21.84 0.10
C SER A 119 -11.62 -21.94 -1.27
N TRP A 120 -10.29 -21.87 -1.30
CA TRP A 120 -9.53 -21.84 -2.56
C TRP A 120 -9.66 -23.14 -3.36
N THR A 121 -10.00 -22.98 -4.64
CA THR A 121 -9.96 -24.00 -5.69
C THR A 121 -9.39 -23.40 -6.98
N PRO A 122 -8.61 -24.16 -7.76
CA PRO A 122 -8.19 -23.70 -9.08
C PRO A 122 -9.40 -23.56 -10.01
N SER A 123 -9.41 -22.56 -10.89
CA SER A 123 -10.52 -22.35 -11.83
C SER A 123 -10.65 -23.49 -12.86
N SER A 124 -9.54 -24.16 -13.19
CA SER A 124 -9.47 -25.35 -14.06
C SER A 124 -8.14 -26.08 -13.88
N LEU A 125 -8.07 -27.37 -14.21
CA LEU A 125 -6.83 -28.16 -14.19
C LEU A 125 -5.83 -27.73 -15.28
N ASP A 126 -6.33 -27.14 -16.38
CA ASP A 126 -5.54 -26.55 -17.48
C ASP A 126 -5.25 -25.04 -17.26
N SER A 127 -5.30 -24.55 -16.02
CA SER A 127 -4.97 -23.15 -15.72
C SER A 127 -3.46 -22.90 -15.83
N TYR A 128 -3.05 -21.66 -16.14
CA TYR A 128 -1.62 -21.29 -16.23
C TYR A 128 -0.87 -21.61 -14.92
N ALA A 129 0.37 -22.11 -15.01
CA ALA A 129 1.14 -22.48 -13.82
C ALA A 129 1.42 -21.32 -12.85
N SER A 130 1.46 -20.08 -13.35
CA SER A 130 1.58 -18.86 -12.53
C SER A 130 0.44 -18.70 -11.51
N THR A 131 -0.73 -19.32 -11.75
CA THR A 131 -1.85 -19.30 -10.80
C THR A 131 -1.53 -19.98 -9.46
N PHE A 132 -0.50 -20.83 -9.42
CA PHE A 132 -0.06 -21.49 -8.19
C PHE A 132 0.91 -20.64 -7.35
N TYR A 133 1.45 -19.53 -7.87
CA TYR A 133 2.40 -18.69 -7.13
C TYR A 133 1.79 -18.10 -5.85
N GLY A 134 0.64 -17.42 -5.96
CA GLY A 134 -0.06 -16.82 -4.81
C GLY A 134 -0.47 -17.84 -3.73
N PRO A 135 -1.14 -18.95 -4.10
CA PRO A 135 -1.45 -20.05 -3.17
C PRO A 135 -0.22 -20.68 -2.52
N SER A 136 0.91 -20.76 -3.23
CA SER A 136 2.17 -21.27 -2.65
C SER A 136 2.67 -20.37 -1.53
N LEU A 137 2.71 -19.05 -1.76
CA LEU A 137 3.07 -18.07 -0.72
C LEU A 137 2.11 -18.14 0.48
N ALA A 138 0.82 -18.32 0.22
CA ALA A 138 -0.19 -18.47 1.27
C ALA A 138 0.06 -19.71 2.15
N ILE A 139 0.36 -20.86 1.54
CA ILE A 139 0.69 -22.08 2.29
C ILE A 139 1.98 -21.90 3.08
N LEU A 140 2.99 -21.25 2.51
CA LEU A 140 4.24 -20.94 3.21
C LEU A 140 3.97 -20.10 4.47
N ALA A 141 3.24 -18.99 4.33
CA ALA A 141 2.91 -18.11 5.46
C ALA A 141 2.06 -18.83 6.53
N LEU A 142 1.07 -19.64 6.12
CA LEU A 142 0.24 -20.42 7.04
C LEU A 142 1.05 -21.53 7.76
N CYS A 143 1.94 -22.22 7.05
CA CYS A 143 2.84 -23.24 7.61
C CYS A 143 3.77 -22.67 8.69
N GLN A 144 4.29 -21.47 8.45
CA GLN A 144 5.17 -20.78 9.40
C GLN A 144 4.44 -20.45 10.71
N ASN A 145 3.16 -20.11 10.63
CA ASN A 145 2.31 -19.78 11.78
C ASN A 145 1.77 -21.03 12.51
N ASN A 146 1.08 -21.92 11.80
CA ASN A 146 0.51 -23.14 12.38
C ASN A 146 0.48 -24.28 11.34
N PRO A 147 1.46 -25.20 11.36
CA PRO A 147 1.57 -26.26 10.37
C PRO A 147 0.44 -27.30 10.46
N GLU A 148 -0.06 -27.60 11.66
CA GLU A 148 -1.11 -28.59 11.89
C GLU A 148 -2.41 -28.20 11.17
N THR A 149 -2.86 -26.96 11.37
CA THR A 149 -4.08 -26.45 10.71
C THR A 149 -3.91 -26.28 9.19
N THR A 150 -2.67 -26.16 8.72
CA THR A 150 -2.35 -25.95 7.30
C THR A 150 -2.27 -27.27 6.51
N LEU A 151 -2.05 -28.40 7.19
CA LEU A 151 -1.84 -29.71 6.57
C LEU A 151 -2.92 -30.12 5.56
N PRO A 152 -4.24 -29.97 5.83
CA PRO A 152 -5.27 -30.32 4.86
C PRO A 152 -5.24 -29.44 3.61
N ILE A 153 -4.98 -28.14 3.77
CA ILE A 153 -4.89 -27.15 2.68
C ILE A 153 -3.69 -27.49 1.79
N ALA A 154 -2.53 -27.72 2.40
CA ALA A 154 -1.30 -28.06 1.70
C ALA A 154 -1.42 -29.38 0.92
N ALA A 155 -2.09 -30.39 1.49
CA ALA A 155 -2.30 -31.66 0.81
C ALA A 155 -3.26 -31.55 -0.38
N ARG A 156 -4.34 -30.75 -0.25
CA ARG A 156 -5.24 -30.45 -1.37
C ARG A 156 -4.47 -29.75 -2.49
N PHE A 157 -3.71 -28.71 -2.15
CA PHE A 157 -2.85 -27.99 -3.09
C PHE A 157 -1.86 -28.92 -3.79
N ALA A 158 -1.17 -29.79 -3.05
CA ALA A 158 -0.19 -30.73 -3.61
C ALA A 158 -0.83 -31.69 -4.62
N LYS A 159 -2.00 -32.26 -4.30
CA LYS A 159 -2.75 -33.12 -5.24
C LYS A 159 -3.16 -32.37 -6.50
N THR A 160 -3.63 -31.13 -6.35
CA THR A 160 -4.00 -30.27 -7.48
C THR A 160 -2.81 -29.95 -8.38
N LEU A 161 -1.67 -29.57 -7.80
CA LEU A 161 -0.48 -29.23 -8.56
C LEU A 161 0.13 -30.45 -9.28
N LEU A 162 0.08 -31.63 -8.63
CA LEU A 162 0.49 -32.89 -9.26
C LEU A 162 -0.36 -33.22 -10.50
N ALA A 163 -1.67 -32.95 -10.43
CA ALA A 163 -2.62 -33.23 -11.50
C ALA A 163 -2.66 -32.18 -12.62
N SER A 164 -1.99 -31.03 -12.45
CA SER A 164 -1.99 -29.98 -13.47
C SER A 164 -1.13 -30.38 -14.69
N SER A 165 -1.65 -30.05 -15.87
CA SER A 165 -1.05 -30.22 -17.19
C SER A 165 -0.34 -28.95 -17.69
N ALA A 166 -0.36 -27.88 -16.90
CA ALA A 166 0.07 -26.55 -17.33
C ALA A 166 1.59 -26.47 -17.61
N PRO A 167 2.03 -25.62 -18.56
CA PRO A 167 3.45 -25.35 -18.76
C PRO A 167 4.09 -24.85 -17.47
N PHE A 168 5.18 -25.49 -17.04
CA PHE A 168 5.83 -25.18 -15.77
C PHE A 168 6.43 -23.77 -15.75
N ASP A 169 6.16 -23.07 -14.65
CA ASP A 169 6.61 -21.71 -14.33
C ASP A 169 7.62 -21.77 -13.16
N VAL A 170 8.79 -21.15 -13.34
CA VAL A 170 9.91 -21.27 -12.40
C VAL A 170 9.60 -20.57 -11.07
N ASP A 171 9.00 -19.39 -11.10
CA ASP A 171 8.62 -18.64 -9.90
C ASP A 171 7.59 -19.39 -9.07
N ALA A 172 6.52 -19.88 -9.70
CA ALA A 172 5.49 -20.67 -9.04
C ALA A 172 6.07 -21.98 -8.48
N GLY A 173 6.93 -22.66 -9.25
CA GLY A 173 7.62 -23.87 -8.79
C GLY A 173 8.54 -23.61 -7.60
N ALA A 174 9.29 -22.51 -7.62
CA ALA A 174 10.16 -22.12 -6.52
C ALA A 174 9.37 -21.80 -5.24
N ALA A 175 8.31 -20.99 -5.35
CA ALA A 175 7.42 -20.68 -4.23
C ALA A 175 6.74 -21.94 -3.67
N ALA A 176 6.29 -22.86 -4.55
CA ALA A 176 5.70 -24.14 -4.16
C ALA A 176 6.72 -25.02 -3.43
N THR A 177 7.98 -25.05 -3.88
CA THR A 177 9.06 -25.79 -3.24
C THR A 177 9.31 -25.30 -1.82
N LEU A 178 9.37 -23.97 -1.61
CA LEU A 178 9.51 -23.38 -0.27
C LEU A 178 8.35 -23.76 0.64
N ALA A 179 7.11 -23.62 0.15
CA ALA A 179 5.90 -23.93 0.91
C ALA A 179 5.82 -25.41 1.32
N LEU A 180 6.08 -26.32 0.37
CA LEU A 180 6.04 -27.76 0.60
C LEU A 180 7.21 -28.23 1.46
N THR A 181 8.39 -27.61 1.36
CA THR A 181 9.52 -27.88 2.24
C THR A 181 9.21 -27.48 3.68
N CYS A 182 8.55 -26.33 3.90
CA CYS A 182 8.05 -25.95 5.24
C CYS A 182 7.13 -27.04 5.81
N MET A 183 6.15 -27.48 5.01
CA MET A 183 5.18 -28.50 5.44
C MET A 183 5.84 -29.85 5.69
N TYR A 184 6.73 -30.29 4.80
CA TYR A 184 7.47 -31.54 4.87
C TYR A 184 8.27 -31.66 6.18
N ASN A 185 8.90 -30.56 6.61
CA ASN A 185 9.70 -30.51 7.82
C ASN A 185 8.88 -30.39 9.13
N ARG A 186 7.56 -30.08 9.04
CA ARG A 186 6.69 -29.81 10.19
C ARG A 186 5.47 -30.74 10.27
N ILE A 187 5.57 -31.95 9.72
CA ILE A 187 4.50 -32.95 9.81
C ILE A 187 4.37 -33.43 11.28
N PRO A 188 3.16 -33.42 11.87
CA PRO A 188 2.94 -33.90 13.23
C PRO A 188 3.25 -35.39 13.38
N ILE A 189 3.85 -35.76 14.51
CA ILE A 189 4.16 -37.15 14.86
C ILE A 189 2.84 -37.93 14.96
N GLY A 190 2.68 -38.98 14.14
CA GLY A 190 1.47 -39.82 14.10
C GLY A 190 0.51 -39.57 12.94
N ALA A 191 0.76 -38.56 12.09
CA ALA A 191 0.01 -38.32 10.85
C ALA A 191 0.75 -38.82 9.58
N GLU A 192 1.78 -39.65 9.73
CA GLU A 192 2.90 -39.73 8.78
C GLU A 192 2.67 -40.55 7.49
N ASP A 193 1.73 -41.50 7.44
CA ASP A 193 1.81 -42.54 6.39
C ASP A 193 1.50 -42.06 4.96
N GLY A 194 0.84 -40.90 4.78
CA GLY A 194 0.47 -40.37 3.45
C GLY A 194 1.03 -39.00 3.07
N TYR A 195 1.07 -38.05 4.00
CA TYR A 195 1.42 -36.66 3.68
C TYR A 195 2.89 -36.48 3.29
N ARG A 196 3.80 -37.15 4.00
CA ARG A 196 5.24 -37.03 3.74
C ARG A 196 5.61 -37.57 2.36
N ALA A 197 5.04 -38.72 1.99
CA ALA A 197 5.23 -39.32 0.68
C ALA A 197 4.66 -38.43 -0.44
N LEU A 198 3.46 -37.88 -0.24
CA LEU A 198 2.84 -36.94 -1.19
C LEU A 198 3.71 -35.71 -1.44
N PHE A 199 4.19 -35.05 -0.38
CA PHE A 199 5.02 -33.86 -0.50
C PHE A 199 6.38 -34.18 -1.11
N ALA A 200 7.02 -35.29 -0.72
CA ALA A 200 8.29 -35.73 -1.32
C ALA A 200 8.15 -36.00 -2.83
N GLN A 201 7.09 -36.70 -3.24
CA GLN A 201 6.82 -36.98 -4.65
C GLN A 201 6.68 -35.68 -5.47
N LEU A 202 5.92 -34.72 -4.97
CA LEU A 202 5.73 -33.44 -5.64
C LEU A 202 7.00 -32.58 -5.65
N LEU A 203 7.72 -32.50 -4.52
CA LEU A 203 9.01 -31.81 -4.42
C LEU A 203 9.99 -32.36 -5.46
N LYS A 204 10.10 -33.69 -5.59
CA LYS A 204 10.96 -34.33 -6.58
C LYS A 204 10.58 -33.92 -8.02
N LYS A 205 9.29 -33.91 -8.36
CA LYS A 205 8.80 -33.47 -9.67
C LYS A 205 9.18 -32.02 -9.96
N ILE A 206 8.87 -31.11 -9.02
CA ILE A 206 9.13 -29.67 -9.19
C ILE A 206 10.63 -29.40 -9.30
N VAL A 207 11.45 -30.00 -8.45
CA VAL A 207 12.91 -29.79 -8.45
C VAL A 207 13.54 -30.26 -9.74
N GLU A 208 13.06 -31.37 -10.32
CA GLU A 208 13.49 -31.81 -11.64
C GLU A 208 13.07 -30.80 -12.73
N ASP A 209 11.82 -30.31 -12.68
CA ASP A 209 11.33 -29.28 -13.61
C ASP A 209 12.11 -27.95 -13.52
N ILE A 210 12.54 -27.54 -12.32
CA ILE A 210 13.44 -26.39 -12.13
C ILE A 210 14.82 -26.70 -12.72
N SER A 211 15.34 -27.90 -12.47
CA SER A 211 16.71 -28.27 -12.86
C SER A 211 16.90 -28.40 -14.36
N THR A 212 15.86 -28.83 -15.09
CA THR A 212 15.87 -28.84 -16.56
C THR A 212 15.91 -27.43 -17.17
N ARG A 213 15.58 -26.39 -16.40
CA ARG A 213 15.58 -24.97 -16.82
C ARG A 213 16.82 -24.20 -16.38
N ILE A 214 17.80 -24.87 -15.79
CA ILE A 214 19.13 -24.30 -15.53
C ILE A 214 19.87 -24.18 -16.87
N ARG A 215 20.08 -22.95 -17.32
CA ARG A 215 20.86 -22.61 -18.52
C ARG A 215 22.34 -22.88 -18.28
N ASP A 216 23.10 -22.97 -19.36
CA ASP A 216 24.56 -23.18 -19.29
C ASP A 216 25.29 -22.00 -18.63
N SER A 217 24.69 -20.81 -18.63
CA SER A 217 25.17 -19.66 -17.87
C SER A 217 24.95 -19.77 -16.36
N GLY A 218 24.18 -20.73 -15.86
CA GLY A 218 23.80 -20.81 -14.45
C GLY A 218 22.51 -20.05 -14.09
N ILE A 219 21.93 -19.28 -15.01
CA ILE A 219 20.58 -18.68 -14.86
C ILE A 219 19.52 -19.79 -14.82
N ILE A 220 18.55 -19.67 -13.92
CA ILE A 220 17.49 -20.67 -13.73
C ILE A 220 16.17 -20.07 -14.21
N GLY A 221 15.69 -20.52 -15.38
CA GLY A 221 14.57 -19.85 -16.07
C GLY A 221 15.03 -18.57 -16.75
N ASP A 222 14.88 -17.44 -16.07
CA ASP A 222 15.35 -16.10 -16.46
C ASP A 222 16.01 -15.38 -15.27
N ILE A 223 16.55 -14.18 -15.51
CA ILE A 223 17.31 -13.42 -14.50
C ILE A 223 16.48 -13.07 -13.25
N TYR A 224 15.16 -12.90 -13.38
CA TYR A 224 14.28 -12.48 -12.29
C TYR A 224 13.73 -13.66 -11.49
N SER A 225 13.47 -14.78 -12.17
CA SER A 225 13.05 -16.03 -11.51
C SER A 225 14.20 -16.78 -10.83
N THR A 226 15.45 -16.50 -11.23
CA THR A 226 16.65 -17.12 -10.67
C THR A 226 16.73 -16.95 -9.15
N GLY A 227 16.39 -15.78 -8.61
CA GLY A 227 16.51 -15.51 -7.18
C GLY A 227 15.64 -16.42 -6.30
N LEU A 228 14.37 -16.60 -6.67
CA LEU A 228 13.48 -17.52 -5.98
C LEU A 228 13.88 -18.99 -6.21
N ALA A 229 14.32 -19.33 -7.42
CA ALA A 229 14.79 -20.68 -7.73
C ALA A 229 16.02 -21.09 -6.89
N MET A 230 16.95 -20.17 -6.65
CA MET A 230 18.09 -20.39 -5.76
C MET A 230 17.62 -20.71 -4.33
N GLN A 231 16.61 -19.99 -3.81
CA GLN A 231 16.05 -20.28 -2.49
C GLN A 231 15.49 -21.71 -2.47
N ALA A 232 14.70 -22.09 -3.47
CA ALA A 232 14.07 -23.40 -3.58
C ALA A 232 15.09 -24.55 -3.64
N LEU A 233 16.10 -24.44 -4.52
CA LEU A 233 17.13 -25.47 -4.67
C LEU A 233 18.04 -25.59 -3.44
N SER A 234 18.22 -24.51 -2.67
CA SER A 234 19.05 -24.53 -1.46
C SER A 234 18.40 -25.23 -0.26
N VAL A 235 17.08 -25.45 -0.27
CA VAL A 235 16.32 -25.98 0.88
C VAL A 235 15.61 -27.30 0.62
N THR A 236 15.43 -27.68 -0.64
CA THR A 236 14.69 -28.90 -0.98
C THR A 236 15.35 -30.16 -0.37
N PRO A 237 14.57 -31.09 0.21
CA PRO A 237 15.10 -32.38 0.68
C PRO A 237 15.51 -33.31 -0.48
N GLU A 238 14.96 -33.10 -1.68
CA GLU A 238 15.17 -33.94 -2.86
C GLU A 238 16.31 -33.37 -3.72
N ARG A 239 17.23 -34.25 -4.16
CA ARG A 239 18.33 -33.86 -5.07
C ARG A 239 17.90 -34.02 -6.53
N PRO A 240 18.13 -33.02 -7.39
CA PRO A 240 17.87 -33.14 -8.82
C PRO A 240 18.84 -34.09 -9.53
N ASN A 241 18.44 -34.61 -10.70
CA ASN A 241 19.32 -35.44 -11.52
C ASN A 241 20.46 -34.61 -12.14
N LYS A 242 20.16 -33.40 -12.65
CA LYS A 242 21.17 -32.44 -13.11
C LYS A 242 21.72 -31.71 -11.89
N GLN A 243 23.00 -31.89 -11.60
CA GLN A 243 23.65 -31.20 -10.49
C GLN A 243 23.65 -29.69 -10.76
N TRP A 244 23.15 -28.92 -9.78
CA TRP A 244 23.16 -27.46 -9.81
C TRP A 244 24.50 -26.94 -9.26
N ASP A 245 25.24 -26.20 -10.09
CA ASP A 245 26.41 -25.43 -9.64
C ASP A 245 25.93 -24.07 -9.12
N CYS A 246 25.79 -23.97 -7.79
CA CYS A 246 25.33 -22.72 -7.20
C CYS A 246 26.37 -21.59 -7.33
N GLN A 247 27.67 -21.88 -7.31
CA GLN A 247 28.68 -20.82 -7.38
C GLN A 247 28.62 -20.15 -8.76
N GLN A 248 28.48 -20.94 -9.81
CA GLN A 248 28.27 -20.41 -11.17
C GLN A 248 27.04 -19.49 -11.25
N THR A 249 25.91 -19.87 -10.64
CA THR A 249 24.71 -19.03 -10.60
C THR A 249 24.96 -17.72 -9.85
N VAL A 250 25.61 -17.78 -8.68
CA VAL A 250 25.94 -16.57 -7.88
C VAL A 250 26.84 -15.62 -8.68
N ASP A 251 27.90 -16.14 -9.28
CA ASP A 251 28.86 -15.34 -10.05
C ASP A 251 28.17 -14.65 -11.25
N THR A 252 27.31 -15.39 -11.95
CA THR A 252 26.53 -14.85 -13.08
C THR A 252 25.55 -13.77 -12.64
N VAL A 253 24.82 -13.99 -11.53
CA VAL A 253 23.92 -12.97 -10.97
C VAL A 253 24.69 -11.71 -10.56
N LEU A 254 25.89 -11.85 -10.00
CA LEU A 254 26.74 -10.70 -9.64
C LEU A 254 27.18 -9.92 -10.89
N ASP A 255 27.49 -10.59 -11.98
CA ASP A 255 27.82 -9.93 -13.25
C ASP A 255 26.61 -9.16 -13.81
N GLU A 256 25.40 -9.75 -13.78
CA GLU A 256 24.16 -9.07 -14.17
C GLU A 256 23.84 -7.86 -13.26
N ILE A 257 24.19 -7.91 -11.97
CA ILE A 257 24.11 -6.76 -11.05
C ILE A 257 25.07 -5.65 -11.49
N LYS A 258 26.32 -5.98 -11.85
CA LYS A 258 27.32 -5.00 -12.32
C LYS A 258 26.91 -4.36 -13.64
N GLU A 259 26.23 -5.10 -14.51
CA GLU A 259 25.63 -4.59 -15.74
C GLU A 259 24.40 -3.69 -15.49
N GLY A 260 23.92 -3.62 -14.24
CA GLY A 260 22.81 -2.77 -13.84
C GLY A 260 21.46 -3.33 -14.23
N LYS A 261 21.31 -4.66 -14.34
CA LYS A 261 20.00 -5.32 -14.60
C LYS A 261 19.07 -5.32 -13.39
N PHE A 262 19.62 -5.23 -12.18
CA PHE A 262 18.87 -5.19 -10.92
C PHE A 262 18.72 -3.76 -10.40
N GLN A 263 17.88 -2.95 -11.06
CA GLN A 263 17.54 -1.59 -10.61
C GLN A 263 16.14 -1.50 -10.01
N ASN A 264 15.24 -2.43 -10.35
CA ASN A 264 13.91 -2.48 -9.79
C ASN A 264 13.98 -2.97 -8.33
N PRO A 265 13.45 -2.22 -7.35
CA PRO A 265 13.51 -2.62 -5.94
C PRO A 265 12.81 -3.96 -5.68
N MET A 266 11.82 -4.35 -6.49
CA MET A 266 11.17 -5.65 -6.38
C MET A 266 12.05 -6.80 -6.88
N SER A 267 12.79 -6.61 -7.97
CA SER A 267 13.72 -7.64 -8.46
C SER A 267 14.87 -7.84 -7.45
N ILE A 268 15.36 -6.75 -6.86
CA ILE A 268 16.34 -6.80 -5.77
C ILE A 268 15.77 -7.58 -4.57
N ALA A 269 14.52 -7.31 -4.17
CA ALA A 269 13.89 -7.98 -3.04
C ALA A 269 13.80 -9.52 -3.22
N GLN A 270 13.69 -10.03 -4.44
CA GLN A 270 13.62 -11.47 -4.71
C GLN A 270 14.97 -12.17 -4.72
N ILE A 271 16.04 -11.47 -5.13
CA ILE A 271 17.40 -12.04 -5.23
C ILE A 271 18.23 -11.83 -3.95
N LEU A 272 18.01 -10.74 -3.23
CA LEU A 272 18.80 -10.35 -2.05
C LEU A 272 18.83 -11.43 -0.95
N PRO A 273 17.72 -12.11 -0.59
CA PRO A 273 17.77 -13.20 0.38
C PRO A 273 18.76 -14.29 -0.03
N SER A 274 18.73 -14.73 -1.30
CA SER A 274 19.62 -15.76 -1.82
C SER A 274 21.09 -15.35 -1.75
N LEU A 275 21.41 -14.09 -2.09
CA LEU A 275 22.77 -13.54 -2.01
C LEU A 275 23.29 -13.46 -0.57
N LYS A 276 22.39 -13.24 0.40
CA LYS A 276 22.72 -13.27 1.85
C LYS A 276 22.63 -14.67 2.45
N GLY A 277 22.44 -15.72 1.64
CA GLY A 277 22.34 -17.10 2.10
C GLY A 277 21.08 -17.38 2.94
N LYS A 278 20.01 -16.62 2.70
CA LYS A 278 18.71 -16.70 3.37
C LYS A 278 17.63 -17.14 2.39
N THR A 279 16.52 -17.62 2.94
CA THR A 279 15.29 -17.92 2.20
C THR A 279 14.09 -17.39 2.96
N TYR A 280 12.92 -17.39 2.32
CA TYR A 280 11.67 -17.08 3.03
C TYR A 280 11.37 -18.06 4.18
N LEU A 281 11.96 -19.26 4.23
CA LEU A 281 11.85 -20.17 5.39
C LEU A 281 12.54 -19.62 6.65
N ASP A 282 13.49 -18.70 6.49
CA ASP A 282 14.24 -18.10 7.59
C ASP A 282 13.47 -16.92 8.25
N VAL A 283 12.31 -16.52 7.70
CA VAL A 283 11.48 -15.40 8.22
C VAL A 283 11.14 -15.52 9.71
N PRO A 284 10.69 -16.68 10.24
CA PRO A 284 10.38 -16.82 11.67
C PRO A 284 11.60 -16.76 12.59
N GLN A 285 12.82 -16.79 12.04
CA GLN A 285 14.08 -16.79 12.79
C GLN A 285 14.76 -15.41 12.80
N VAL A 286 14.15 -14.40 12.19
CA VAL A 286 14.69 -13.03 12.19
C VAL A 286 14.73 -12.51 13.63
N SER A 287 15.89 -11.98 14.03
CA SER A 287 16.11 -11.41 15.35
C SER A 287 15.90 -9.89 15.30
N CYS A 288 14.90 -9.39 16.02
CA CYS A 288 14.63 -7.96 16.11
C CYS A 288 15.30 -7.37 17.36
N SER A 289 16.51 -6.82 17.21
CA SER A 289 17.18 -6.04 18.27
C SER A 289 17.05 -4.54 18.00
N PRO A 290 16.90 -3.69 19.02
CA PRO A 290 16.84 -2.24 18.87
C PRO A 290 18.19 -1.57 18.54
N ASP A 291 19.31 -2.30 18.66
CA ASP A 291 20.66 -1.79 18.47
C ASP A 291 21.38 -2.57 17.36
N GLN A 292 21.21 -2.16 16.11
CA GLN A 292 22.18 -2.47 15.06
C GLN A 292 22.82 -1.15 14.63
N GLU A 293 24.12 -1.03 14.90
CA GLU A 293 24.94 0.08 14.47
C GLU A 293 25.00 0.10 12.93
N VAL A 294 24.49 1.17 12.34
CA VAL A 294 24.48 1.40 10.90
C VAL A 294 25.89 1.81 10.47
N GLN A 295 26.52 1.04 9.58
CA GLN A 295 27.68 1.54 8.85
C GLN A 295 27.22 2.55 7.79
N PRO A 296 27.82 3.75 7.73
CA PRO A 296 27.54 4.71 6.67
C PRO A 296 28.19 4.23 5.38
N THR A 297 27.44 3.55 4.52
CA THR A 297 27.91 3.26 3.17
C THR A 297 27.62 4.46 2.28
N GLN A 298 28.67 5.25 2.03
CA GLN A 298 28.67 6.32 1.04
C GLN A 298 28.58 5.68 -0.35
N SER A 299 27.46 5.90 -1.05
CA SER A 299 27.23 5.36 -2.38
C SER A 299 27.97 6.21 -3.43
N ASP A 300 29.23 5.91 -3.69
CA ASP A 300 29.93 6.40 -4.88
C ASP A 300 29.59 5.48 -6.07
N PHE A 301 28.38 5.60 -6.59
CA PHE A 301 28.08 5.08 -7.93
C PHE A 301 28.53 6.10 -8.98
N PRO A 302 29.40 5.71 -9.93
CA PRO A 302 29.70 6.55 -11.07
C PRO A 302 28.41 6.76 -11.88
N SER A 303 27.91 7.98 -11.85
CA SER A 303 26.85 8.39 -12.78
C SER A 303 27.39 8.29 -14.21
N PRO A 304 26.68 7.63 -15.14
CA PRO A 304 27.09 7.63 -16.53
C PRO A 304 27.14 9.08 -17.02
N VAL A 305 28.28 9.42 -17.63
CA VAL A 305 28.50 10.69 -18.33
C VAL A 305 27.36 10.86 -19.35
N PRO A 306 26.70 12.03 -19.43
CA PRO A 306 25.67 12.26 -20.43
C PRO A 306 26.32 12.33 -21.80
N THR A 307 26.36 11.20 -22.50
CA THR A 307 26.66 11.16 -23.93
C THR A 307 25.52 11.87 -24.66
N SER A 308 25.86 12.70 -25.65
CA SER A 308 24.93 13.43 -26.52
C SER A 308 23.84 12.49 -27.05
N ALA A 309 22.63 12.57 -26.48
CA ALA A 309 21.56 11.62 -26.78
C ALA A 309 21.00 11.87 -28.18
N SER A 310 21.29 10.95 -29.12
CA SER A 310 20.57 10.84 -30.39
C SER A 310 19.11 10.45 -30.16
N ASN A 311 18.22 10.94 -31.01
CA ASN A 311 16.84 10.47 -31.05
C ASN A 311 16.79 9.12 -31.78
N ILE A 312 16.12 8.15 -31.19
CA ILE A 312 15.78 6.86 -31.81
C ILE A 312 14.32 6.86 -32.20
N THR A 313 13.97 6.09 -33.24
CA THR A 313 12.58 5.93 -33.68
C THR A 313 12.13 4.51 -33.42
N VAL A 314 11.04 4.35 -32.67
CA VAL A 314 10.44 3.08 -32.30
C VAL A 314 9.12 2.91 -33.04
N VAL A 315 8.91 1.75 -33.65
CA VAL A 315 7.62 1.38 -34.27
C VAL A 315 6.77 0.69 -33.22
N TYR A 316 5.75 1.38 -32.74
CA TYR A 316 4.84 0.87 -31.71
C TYR A 316 3.53 0.39 -32.34
N THR A 317 3.12 -0.83 -32.01
CA THR A 317 1.92 -1.47 -32.54
C THR A 317 1.01 -1.90 -31.41
N ILE A 318 -0.27 -1.51 -31.44
CA ILE A 318 -1.31 -2.03 -30.55
C ILE A 318 -2.23 -2.95 -31.34
N SER A 319 -2.45 -4.16 -30.84
CA SER A 319 -3.32 -5.14 -31.47
C SER A 319 -4.29 -5.77 -30.47
N ASN A 320 -5.58 -5.81 -30.82
CA ASN A 320 -6.60 -6.59 -30.13
C ASN A 320 -7.25 -7.55 -31.14
N GLN A 321 -7.14 -8.84 -30.88
CA GLN A 321 -7.68 -9.92 -31.72
C GLN A 321 -8.67 -10.83 -30.98
N LEU A 322 -9.06 -10.48 -29.74
CA LEU A 322 -9.97 -11.28 -28.92
C LEU A 322 -11.40 -11.21 -29.49
N ARG A 323 -12.00 -12.36 -29.79
CA ARG A 323 -13.39 -12.46 -30.25
C ARG A 323 -14.35 -12.18 -29.08
N GLY A 324 -15.30 -11.27 -29.24
CA GLY A 324 -16.32 -10.94 -28.24
C GLY A 324 -16.16 -9.57 -27.57
N VAL A 325 -15.09 -8.83 -27.88
CA VAL A 325 -14.89 -7.42 -27.47
C VAL A 325 -15.18 -6.53 -28.68
N GLU A 326 -15.92 -5.43 -28.51
CA GLU A 326 -16.53 -4.64 -29.61
C GLU A 326 -15.55 -3.99 -30.61
N LEU A 327 -14.22 -4.05 -30.39
CA LEU A 327 -13.23 -3.39 -31.25
C LEU A 327 -12.01 -4.27 -31.51
N LEU A 328 -12.00 -4.96 -32.66
CA LEU A 328 -10.78 -5.51 -33.26
C LEU A 328 -9.96 -4.37 -33.86
N PHE A 329 -8.70 -4.24 -33.48
CA PHE A 329 -7.82 -3.24 -34.06
C PHE A 329 -6.38 -3.73 -34.15
N ASN A 330 -5.68 -3.22 -35.15
CA ASN A 330 -4.24 -3.36 -35.29
C ASN A 330 -3.72 -2.03 -35.85
N VAL A 331 -3.12 -1.21 -34.98
CA VAL A 331 -2.72 0.16 -35.32
C VAL A 331 -1.25 0.34 -34.99
N THR A 332 -0.50 0.88 -35.93
CA THR A 332 0.93 1.13 -35.83
C THR A 332 1.20 2.63 -35.82
N ILE A 333 2.21 3.06 -35.08
CA ILE A 333 2.71 4.44 -35.06
C ILE A 333 4.23 4.44 -34.87
N SER A 334 4.91 5.37 -35.55
CA SER A 334 6.33 5.61 -35.36
C SER A 334 6.54 6.77 -34.37
N VAL A 335 7.23 6.50 -33.28
CA VAL A 335 7.47 7.45 -32.19
C VAL A 335 8.97 7.70 -32.08
N SER A 336 9.37 8.96 -31.97
CA SER A 336 10.78 9.33 -31.78
C SER A 336 11.02 9.70 -30.33
N VAL A 337 11.93 9.00 -29.67
CA VAL A 337 12.31 9.21 -28.26
C VAL A 337 13.82 9.35 -28.13
N LYS A 338 14.31 9.88 -27.01
CA LYS A 338 15.75 9.95 -26.77
C LYS A 338 16.31 8.54 -26.51
N GLN A 339 17.53 8.28 -26.97
CA GLN A 339 18.22 7.05 -26.63
C GLN A 339 18.37 6.94 -25.10
N GLY A 340 17.99 5.78 -24.54
CA GLY A 340 17.92 5.54 -23.09
C GLY A 340 16.56 5.83 -22.45
N SER A 341 15.57 6.30 -23.22
CA SER A 341 14.18 6.38 -22.74
C SER A 341 13.54 4.99 -22.57
N VAL A 342 12.69 4.84 -21.55
CA VAL A 342 11.94 3.61 -21.24
C VAL A 342 10.69 3.47 -22.10
N LEU A 343 10.08 2.27 -22.14
CA LEU A 343 8.89 2.00 -22.95
C LEU A 343 7.70 2.89 -22.56
N LEU A 344 7.57 3.24 -21.28
CA LEU A 344 6.54 4.19 -20.81
C LEU A 344 6.57 5.51 -21.58
N VAL A 345 7.77 6.07 -21.86
CA VAL A 345 7.91 7.31 -22.64
C VAL A 345 7.41 7.13 -24.07
N VAL A 346 7.62 5.94 -24.66
CA VAL A 346 7.08 5.61 -26.00
C VAL A 346 5.55 5.58 -25.96
N LEU A 347 4.95 5.04 -24.90
CA LEU A 347 3.49 4.99 -24.71
C LEU A 347 2.90 6.40 -24.53
N GLU A 348 3.53 7.24 -23.71
CA GLU A 348 3.11 8.63 -23.49
C GLU A 348 3.17 9.45 -24.78
N GLU A 349 4.26 9.32 -25.53
CA GLU A 349 4.42 10.01 -26.82
C GLU A 349 3.45 9.47 -27.88
N ALA A 350 3.15 8.17 -27.88
CA ALA A 350 2.12 7.59 -28.75
C ALA A 350 0.73 8.13 -28.41
N GLN A 351 0.37 8.16 -27.12
CA GLN A 351 -0.90 8.71 -26.63
C GLN A 351 -1.05 10.19 -26.98
N ARG A 352 0.01 10.99 -26.84
CA ARG A 352 0.01 12.41 -27.18
C ARG A 352 -0.27 12.65 -28.67
N ARG A 353 0.27 11.80 -29.55
CA ARG A 353 0.12 11.94 -31.00
C ARG A 353 -1.20 11.39 -31.52
N ASN A 354 -1.73 10.33 -30.93
CA ASN A 354 -2.93 9.69 -31.41
C ASN A 354 -3.81 9.16 -30.25
N PRO A 355 -5.06 9.65 -30.11
CA PRO A 355 -5.98 9.23 -29.06
C PRO A 355 -6.27 7.72 -28.99
N LYS A 356 -6.08 6.97 -30.08
CA LYS A 356 -6.24 5.50 -30.09
C LYS A 356 -5.21 4.78 -29.23
N PHE A 357 -4.08 5.41 -28.93
CA PHE A 357 -3.04 4.86 -28.06
C PHE A 357 -3.20 5.33 -26.61
N LYS A 358 -4.36 5.89 -26.24
CA LYS A 358 -4.69 6.19 -24.84
C LYS A 358 -4.52 4.93 -23.99
N PHE A 359 -3.82 5.02 -22.88
CA PHE A 359 -3.63 3.93 -21.95
C PHE A 359 -3.84 4.38 -20.51
N GLU A 360 -4.10 3.42 -19.63
CA GLU A 360 -4.22 3.63 -18.19
C GLU A 360 -3.22 2.70 -17.49
N THR A 361 -2.70 3.14 -16.36
CA THR A 361 -1.74 2.38 -15.57
C THR A 361 -2.24 2.16 -14.15
N THR A 362 -1.81 1.05 -13.56
CA THR A 362 -2.06 0.68 -12.17
C THR A 362 -0.73 0.43 -11.47
N MET A 363 -0.58 0.97 -10.27
CA MET A 363 0.64 0.75 -9.48
C MET A 363 0.62 -0.64 -8.83
N THR A 364 1.71 -1.37 -8.96
CA THR A 364 1.91 -2.70 -8.37
C THR A 364 3.22 -2.75 -7.58
N SER A 365 3.49 -3.88 -6.91
CA SER A 365 4.78 -4.12 -6.26
C SER A 365 5.98 -4.08 -7.22
N TRP A 366 5.77 -4.37 -8.51
CA TRP A 366 6.80 -4.34 -9.55
C TRP A 366 6.94 -2.97 -10.25
N GLY A 367 6.03 -2.03 -9.95
CA GLY A 367 5.97 -0.72 -10.59
C GLY A 367 4.65 -0.50 -11.36
N LEU A 368 4.69 0.39 -12.34
CA LEU A 368 3.54 0.72 -13.17
C LEU A 368 3.25 -0.42 -14.16
N GLU A 369 2.04 -0.97 -14.06
CA GLU A 369 1.50 -1.94 -15.01
C GLU A 369 0.47 -1.25 -15.91
N VAL A 370 0.44 -1.59 -17.20
CA VAL A 370 -0.58 -1.09 -18.12
C VAL A 370 -1.85 -1.91 -17.97
N SER A 371 -2.86 -1.31 -17.35
CA SER A 371 -4.14 -1.96 -17.08
C SER A 371 -5.09 -1.91 -18.27
N SER A 372 -5.01 -0.86 -19.08
CA SER A 372 -5.93 -0.61 -20.19
C SER A 372 -5.24 0.09 -21.35
N ILE A 373 -5.58 -0.30 -22.59
CA ILE A 373 -5.22 0.41 -23.82
C ILE A 373 -6.49 0.60 -24.63
N ASN A 374 -6.70 1.82 -25.14
CA ASN A 374 -7.86 2.22 -25.92
C ASN A 374 -9.20 1.92 -25.21
N ASN A 375 -9.24 2.14 -23.89
CA ASN A 375 -10.37 1.83 -23.00
C ASN A 375 -10.73 0.34 -22.89
N ILE A 376 -9.85 -0.57 -23.31
CA ILE A 376 -9.98 -2.01 -23.09
C ILE A 376 -9.05 -2.40 -21.95
N ALA A 377 -9.64 -2.70 -20.80
CA ALA A 377 -8.92 -3.15 -19.63
C ALA A 377 -8.75 -4.68 -19.62
N GLY A 378 -7.63 -5.14 -19.06
CA GLY A 378 -7.49 -6.56 -18.71
C GLY A 378 -8.49 -6.96 -17.62
N ASN A 379 -8.98 -8.20 -17.68
CA ASN A 379 -9.90 -8.74 -16.69
C ASN A 379 -9.35 -10.05 -16.12
N VAL A 380 -9.19 -10.08 -14.79
CA VAL A 380 -8.70 -11.24 -14.05
C VAL A 380 -9.64 -12.44 -14.17
N ASN A 381 -10.96 -12.21 -14.21
CA ASN A 381 -11.95 -13.29 -14.33
C ASN A 381 -11.89 -13.95 -15.71
N ASP A 382 -11.67 -13.15 -16.75
CA ASP A 382 -11.55 -13.62 -18.13
C ASP A 382 -10.12 -14.06 -18.48
N LYS A 383 -9.18 -13.88 -17.55
CA LYS A 383 -7.73 -14.13 -17.71
C LYS A 383 -7.13 -13.38 -18.90
N THR A 384 -7.58 -12.14 -19.12
CA THR A 384 -7.12 -11.27 -20.20
C THR A 384 -6.18 -10.20 -19.65
N TYR A 385 -5.08 -9.93 -20.35
CA TYR A 385 -4.08 -8.93 -19.98
C TYR A 385 -3.38 -8.37 -21.23
N TRP A 386 -2.66 -7.26 -21.07
CA TRP A 386 -1.86 -6.66 -22.13
C TRP A 386 -0.44 -7.22 -22.13
N GLN A 387 -0.05 -7.90 -23.21
CA GLN A 387 1.29 -8.47 -23.37
C GLN A 387 2.14 -7.55 -24.27
N PHE A 388 3.36 -7.24 -23.82
CA PHE A 388 4.32 -6.47 -24.61
C PHE A 388 5.36 -7.39 -25.24
N LEU A 389 5.62 -7.16 -26.53
CA LEU A 389 6.53 -7.94 -27.35
C LEU A 389 7.57 -7.02 -28.01
N SER A 390 8.83 -7.44 -28.05
CA SER A 390 9.80 -6.91 -29.00
C SER A 390 9.75 -7.78 -30.25
N GLY A 391 9.09 -7.29 -31.31
CA GLY A 391 8.83 -8.09 -32.50
C GLY A 391 7.89 -9.26 -32.21
N ARG A 392 8.45 -10.46 -32.01
CA ARG A 392 7.69 -11.69 -31.67
C ARG A 392 8.02 -12.26 -30.30
N THR A 393 9.06 -11.74 -29.65
CA THR A 393 9.52 -12.24 -28.35
C THR A 393 8.88 -11.42 -27.23
N PRO A 394 8.24 -12.06 -26.24
CA PRO A 394 7.77 -11.36 -25.04
C PRO A 394 8.92 -10.62 -24.37
N LEU A 395 8.66 -9.41 -23.90
CA LEU A 395 9.64 -8.66 -23.10
C LEU A 395 9.79 -9.36 -21.74
N ILE A 396 11.02 -9.74 -21.41
CA ILE A 396 11.40 -10.39 -20.15
C ILE A 396 11.95 -9.36 -19.15
N GLU A 397 12.11 -8.08 -19.54
CA GLU A 397 12.80 -7.07 -18.76
C GLU A 397 12.01 -5.77 -18.50
N ASP A 398 12.44 -5.11 -17.41
CA ASP A 398 12.12 -3.78 -16.84
C ASP A 398 12.09 -2.62 -17.87
N SER A 399 11.29 -2.71 -18.92
CA SER A 399 10.97 -1.56 -19.78
C SER A 399 10.14 -0.47 -19.06
N TRP A 400 9.90 -0.67 -17.76
CA TRP A 400 9.29 0.26 -16.80
C TRP A 400 10.27 0.80 -15.74
N ALA A 401 11.53 0.32 -15.68
CA ALA A 401 12.50 0.75 -14.67
C ALA A 401 13.94 0.83 -15.23
N ALA A 402 14.36 2.03 -15.60
CA ALA A 402 15.73 2.49 -15.42
C ALA A 402 15.74 3.39 -14.16
N PRO A 403 16.90 3.68 -13.55
CA PRO A 403 17.09 3.77 -12.10
C PRO A 403 16.27 4.93 -11.51
N PRO A 404 16.14 5.04 -10.16
CA PRO A 404 15.99 6.35 -9.56
C PRO A 404 17.29 7.16 -9.79
N ALA A 405 17.60 7.48 -11.05
CA ALA A 405 18.40 8.62 -11.37
C ALA A 405 17.57 9.84 -10.98
N ARG A 406 18.02 10.41 -9.85
CA ARG A 406 18.02 11.84 -9.53
C ARG A 406 16.88 12.32 -8.65
N ALA A 407 17.29 13.12 -7.67
CA ALA A 407 16.82 14.49 -7.48
C ALA A 407 15.64 14.83 -8.39
N GLY A 408 14.48 15.00 -7.75
CA GLY A 408 13.17 15.02 -8.38
C GLY A 408 13.13 15.70 -9.75
N LEU A 409 12.79 14.91 -10.76
CA LEU A 409 12.14 15.45 -11.95
C LEU A 409 10.67 15.58 -11.61
N LYS A 410 10.25 16.82 -11.32
CA LYS A 410 8.85 17.21 -11.18
C LYS A 410 8.06 16.65 -12.36
N THR A 411 7.07 15.81 -12.09
CA THR A 411 5.92 15.62 -12.97
C THR A 411 5.40 17.02 -13.33
N LEU A 412 5.68 17.47 -14.56
CA LEU A 412 5.01 18.65 -15.10
C LEU A 412 3.60 18.19 -15.48
N LEU A 413 2.73 18.10 -14.48
CA LEU A 413 1.33 18.45 -14.69
C LEU A 413 1.32 19.76 -15.50
N PRO A 414 0.41 19.95 -16.47
CA PRO A 414 0.28 21.25 -17.13
C PRO A 414 0.22 22.30 -16.03
N VAL A 415 1.21 23.22 -16.01
CA VAL A 415 1.32 24.19 -14.93
C VAL A 415 -0.02 24.90 -14.86
N PRO A 416 -0.75 24.83 -13.73
CA PRO A 416 -2.02 25.49 -13.62
C PRO A 416 -1.83 26.97 -13.95
N THR A 417 -2.44 27.43 -15.04
CA THR A 417 -2.36 28.83 -15.46
C THR A 417 -3.19 29.65 -14.48
N PHE A 418 -2.51 30.27 -13.51
CA PHE A 418 -3.14 31.10 -12.48
C PHE A 418 -3.55 32.50 -12.99
N GLU A 419 -3.94 32.62 -14.26
CA GLU A 419 -4.20 33.89 -14.94
C GLU A 419 -5.41 34.63 -14.35
N ASP A 420 -6.34 33.88 -13.73
CA ASP A 420 -7.58 34.42 -13.15
C ASP A 420 -7.55 34.62 -11.62
N VAL A 421 -6.40 34.44 -10.95
CA VAL A 421 -6.33 34.53 -9.48
C VAL A 421 -5.94 35.93 -9.02
N SER A 422 -6.91 36.70 -8.52
CA SER A 422 -6.67 38.00 -7.87
C SER A 422 -6.32 37.81 -6.39
N ILE A 423 -5.19 38.38 -5.96
CA ILE A 423 -4.72 38.31 -4.56
C ILE A 423 -5.17 39.59 -3.85
N PRO A 424 -5.90 39.49 -2.72
CA PRO A 424 -6.35 40.66 -1.96
C PRO A 424 -5.18 41.36 -1.26
N GLU A 425 -5.29 42.68 -1.05
CA GLU A 425 -4.24 43.52 -0.42
C GLU A 425 -3.80 43.05 0.97
N LYS A 426 -4.65 42.32 1.69
CA LYS A 426 -4.37 41.75 3.01
C LYS A 426 -4.40 40.22 2.96
N PRO A 427 -3.28 39.57 2.62
CA PRO A 427 -3.24 38.13 2.35
C PRO A 427 -3.29 37.25 3.62
N LYS A 428 -2.81 37.73 4.76
CA LYS A 428 -2.73 36.91 5.99
C LYS A 428 -4.01 36.92 6.80
N LEU A 429 -4.26 35.83 7.54
CA LEU A 429 -5.38 35.75 8.48
C LEU A 429 -5.22 36.83 9.55
N ARG A 430 -6.24 37.69 9.62
CA ARG A 430 -6.30 38.78 10.58
C ARG A 430 -6.45 38.23 11.99
N PHE A 431 -5.90 38.95 12.95
CA PHE A 431 -6.16 38.68 14.36
C PHE A 431 -7.65 38.83 14.65
N VAL A 432 -8.18 37.94 15.47
CA VAL A 432 -9.58 37.90 15.85
C VAL A 432 -9.66 38.22 17.34
N GLU A 433 -10.51 39.16 17.71
CA GLU A 433 -10.66 39.58 19.10
C GLU A 433 -11.29 38.47 19.95
N ARG A 434 -10.92 38.44 21.24
CA ARG A 434 -11.40 37.43 22.20
C ARG A 434 -12.86 37.65 22.60
N ALA A 435 -13.34 38.88 22.52
CA ALA A 435 -14.69 39.28 22.87
C ALA A 435 -15.22 40.25 21.80
N PRO A 436 -16.53 40.25 21.53
CA PRO A 436 -17.13 41.18 20.60
C PRO A 436 -17.14 42.60 21.17
N LEU A 437 -16.83 43.61 20.35
CA LEU A 437 -16.94 45.04 20.68
C LEU A 437 -18.40 45.50 20.64
N VAL A 438 -19.20 45.02 21.60
CA VAL A 438 -20.59 45.46 21.75
C VAL A 438 -20.76 46.27 23.05
N PRO A 439 -21.46 47.42 23.02
CA PRO A 439 -21.67 48.25 24.21
C PRO A 439 -22.37 47.53 25.35
N LYS A 440 -23.23 46.55 25.04
CA LYS A 440 -23.96 45.74 26.03
C LYS A 440 -23.98 44.27 25.60
N VAL A 441 -23.36 43.42 26.42
CA VAL A 441 -23.28 41.98 26.14
C VAL A 441 -24.57 41.27 26.54
N ARG A 442 -25.15 40.50 25.61
CA ARG A 442 -26.32 39.64 25.87
C ARG A 442 -25.88 38.26 26.37
N ARG A 443 -26.38 37.85 27.54
CA ARG A 443 -26.14 36.49 28.11
C ARG A 443 -27.17 35.50 27.56
N GLU A 444 -26.83 34.81 26.48
CA GLU A 444 -27.72 33.83 25.84
C GLU A 444 -27.66 32.44 26.49
N PRO A 445 -28.70 31.61 26.39
CA PRO A 445 -28.65 30.23 26.90
C PRO A 445 -27.78 29.35 26.00
N LYS A 446 -27.15 28.32 26.58
CA LYS A 446 -26.41 27.31 25.83
C LYS A 446 -27.40 26.39 25.11
N ASN A 447 -27.82 26.78 23.92
CA ASN A 447 -28.68 25.97 23.07
C ASN A 447 -27.84 25.03 22.20
N LEU A 448 -28.14 23.72 22.27
CA LEU A 448 -27.50 22.72 21.42
C LEU A 448 -27.90 22.85 19.95
N ARG A 449 -29.02 23.53 19.65
CA ARG A 449 -29.48 23.81 18.28
C ARG A 449 -28.46 24.59 17.44
N ASP A 450 -27.58 25.35 18.09
CA ASP A 450 -26.66 26.24 17.40
C ASP A 450 -25.52 25.46 16.72
N ILE A 451 -25.25 24.23 17.18
CA ILE A 451 -24.22 23.34 16.64
C ILE A 451 -24.82 22.11 15.95
N ARG A 452 -26.15 21.98 15.89
CA ARG A 452 -26.83 20.82 15.31
C ARG A 452 -27.33 21.09 13.90
N GLY A 453 -27.28 20.06 13.07
CA GLY A 453 -27.79 20.07 11.70
C GLY A 453 -26.79 20.60 10.67
N PRO A 454 -27.20 20.64 9.39
CA PRO A 454 -26.41 21.21 8.32
C PRO A 454 -26.30 22.72 8.46
N SER A 455 -25.20 23.27 7.96
CA SER A 455 -25.01 24.71 7.81
C SER A 455 -25.75 25.23 6.60
N THR A 456 -26.36 26.40 6.74
CA THR A 456 -26.97 27.17 5.66
C THR A 456 -26.08 28.34 5.23
N GLU A 457 -24.96 28.55 5.92
CA GLU A 457 -24.07 29.69 5.72
C GLU A 457 -22.67 29.20 5.36
N ALA A 458 -22.01 29.91 4.44
CA ALA A 458 -20.62 29.65 4.07
C ALA A 458 -20.34 28.18 3.72
N THR A 459 -21.23 27.56 2.95
CA THR A 459 -21.12 26.20 2.42
C THR A 459 -20.31 26.13 1.14
N GLU A 460 -20.27 27.23 0.38
CA GLU A 460 -19.58 27.38 -0.89
C GLU A 460 -18.33 28.27 -0.76
N PHE A 461 -17.41 28.08 -1.70
CA PHE A 461 -16.19 28.89 -1.85
C PHE A 461 -16.54 30.30 -2.32
N THR A 462 -15.88 31.31 -1.74
CA THR A 462 -16.00 32.71 -2.20
C THR A 462 -14.86 33.07 -3.14
N GLU A 463 -13.64 33.15 -2.59
CA GLU A 463 -12.46 33.65 -3.29
C GLU A 463 -11.35 32.60 -3.26
N GLY A 464 -11.33 31.73 -2.25
CA GLY A 464 -10.33 30.67 -2.12
C GLY A 464 -10.52 29.49 -3.08
N SER A 465 -9.44 28.73 -3.26
CA SER A 465 -9.43 27.47 -4.02
C SER A 465 -9.48 26.24 -3.10
N PHE A 466 -9.03 26.41 -1.85
CA PHE A 466 -8.90 25.36 -0.83
C PHE A 466 -9.54 25.83 0.48
N ALA A 467 -10.10 24.90 1.26
CA ALA A 467 -10.75 25.25 2.51
C ALA A 467 -10.73 24.10 3.53
N ILE A 468 -11.07 24.44 4.77
CA ILE A 468 -11.36 23.46 5.82
C ILE A 468 -12.86 23.34 5.97
N LEU A 469 -13.40 22.18 5.62
CA LEU A 469 -14.82 21.83 5.74
C LEU A 469 -15.10 21.20 7.10
N ALA A 470 -16.10 21.71 7.82
CA ALA A 470 -16.62 21.09 9.03
C ALA A 470 -17.49 19.87 8.68
N LEU A 471 -17.12 18.66 9.10
CA LEU A 471 -17.95 17.45 8.94
C LEU A 471 -18.96 17.27 10.07
N GLY A 472 -18.68 17.89 11.23
CA GLY A 472 -19.54 17.91 12.41
C GLY A 472 -19.72 19.33 12.96
N GLY A 473 -20.65 19.47 13.91
CA GLY A 473 -20.88 20.74 14.59
C GLY A 473 -20.11 20.87 15.90
N GLY A 474 -19.84 22.10 16.33
CA GLY A 474 -19.19 22.34 17.62
C GLY A 474 -18.93 23.83 17.90
N TYR A 475 -18.32 24.12 19.04
CA TYR A 475 -17.99 25.49 19.45
C TYR A 475 -16.51 25.78 19.18
N LEU A 476 -16.23 26.77 18.35
CA LEU A 476 -14.88 27.31 18.19
C LEU A 476 -14.58 28.31 19.30
N HIS A 477 -13.63 27.96 20.16
CA HIS A 477 -13.08 28.84 21.16
C HIS A 477 -12.05 29.78 20.53
N TRP A 478 -11.82 30.94 21.16
CA TRP A 478 -10.79 31.89 20.71
C TRP A 478 -9.41 31.25 20.50
N GLY A 479 -9.02 30.31 21.37
CA GLY A 479 -7.76 29.58 21.24
C GLY A 479 -7.65 28.77 19.93
N HIS A 480 -8.77 28.28 19.38
CA HIS A 480 -8.78 27.61 18.09
C HIS A 480 -8.54 28.60 16.94
N PHE A 481 -9.12 29.81 17.01
CA PHE A 481 -8.83 30.87 16.03
C PHE A 481 -7.36 31.24 16.04
N GLU A 482 -6.76 31.42 17.22
CA GLU A 482 -5.35 31.78 17.32
C GLU A 482 -4.43 30.64 16.87
N MET A 483 -4.77 29.38 17.21
CA MET A 483 -4.07 28.20 16.72
C MET A 483 -4.11 28.11 15.20
N MET A 484 -5.28 28.28 14.58
CA MET A 484 -5.45 28.31 13.12
C MET A 484 -4.66 29.44 12.48
N ARG A 485 -4.77 30.65 13.03
CA ARG A 485 -4.08 31.85 12.56
C ARG A 485 -2.57 31.65 12.57
N LEU A 486 -2.01 31.17 13.68
CA LEU A 486 -0.57 30.95 13.83
C LEU A 486 -0.07 29.84 12.91
N THR A 487 -0.82 28.74 12.78
CA THR A 487 -0.42 27.59 11.95
C THR A 487 -0.44 27.97 10.46
N ILE A 488 -1.52 28.59 9.99
CA ILE A 488 -1.66 28.97 8.58
C ILE A 488 -0.75 30.16 8.23
N ASN A 489 -0.66 31.20 9.08
CA ASN A 489 0.20 32.36 8.81
C ASN A 489 1.71 32.04 8.81
N ARG A 490 2.13 30.95 9.48
CA ARG A 490 3.53 30.47 9.44
C ARG A 490 3.90 29.89 8.09
N PHE A 491 2.94 29.31 7.38
CA PHE A 491 3.14 28.71 6.07
C PHE A 491 2.88 29.68 4.92
N MET A 492 2.00 30.67 5.11
CA MET A 492 1.59 31.54 4.03
C MET A 492 2.67 32.53 3.56
N ASP A 493 2.91 32.50 2.25
CA ASP A 493 3.65 33.52 1.53
C ASP A 493 2.73 34.67 1.10
N PRO A 494 2.94 35.90 1.59
CA PRO A 494 2.03 37.02 1.35
C PRO A 494 2.01 37.50 -0.11
N LYS A 495 2.96 37.06 -0.94
CA LYS A 495 3.04 37.45 -2.36
C LYS A 495 2.22 36.54 -3.26
N ASN A 496 2.04 35.28 -2.87
CA ASN A 496 1.49 34.22 -3.73
C ASN A 496 0.18 33.66 -3.18
N MET A 497 -0.04 33.75 -1.87
CA MET A 497 -1.16 33.11 -1.19
C MET A 497 -1.93 34.12 -0.36
N PHE A 498 -3.21 33.83 -0.15
CA PHE A 498 -4.04 34.52 0.82
C PHE A 498 -4.92 33.53 1.60
N ALA A 499 -5.33 33.92 2.80
CA ALA A 499 -6.31 33.19 3.56
C ALA A 499 -7.35 34.12 4.19
N LEU A 500 -8.58 33.62 4.24
CA LEU A 500 -9.76 34.35 4.67
C LEU A 500 -10.53 33.56 5.73
N TRP A 501 -11.00 34.28 6.74
CA TRP A 501 -11.94 33.73 7.72
C TRP A 501 -13.32 33.61 7.08
N ARG A 502 -13.92 32.42 7.13
CA ARG A 502 -15.33 32.18 6.74
C ARG A 502 -16.27 32.10 7.95
N VAL A 503 -15.69 32.11 9.14
CA VAL A 503 -16.39 32.10 10.41
C VAL A 503 -16.13 33.43 11.14
N PRO A 504 -17.17 34.08 11.68
CA PRO A 504 -17.01 35.33 12.41
C PRO A 504 -16.25 35.12 13.73
N ALA A 505 -15.74 36.24 14.25
CA ALA A 505 -15.11 36.31 15.56
C ALA A 505 -16.00 35.71 16.67
N PRO A 506 -15.43 35.16 17.75
CA PRO A 506 -16.18 34.67 18.90
C PRO A 506 -17.17 35.72 19.43
N PHE A 507 -18.46 35.49 19.18
CA PHE A 507 -19.52 36.44 19.54
C PHE A 507 -20.45 35.90 20.63
N LYS A 508 -20.54 34.57 20.78
CA LYS A 508 -21.50 33.96 21.70
C LYS A 508 -20.89 33.80 23.09
N ALA A 509 -21.49 34.46 24.08
CA ALA A 509 -21.03 34.38 25.48
C ALA A 509 -21.38 33.03 26.12
N ILE A 510 -20.39 32.37 26.71
CA ILE A 510 -20.56 31.20 27.59
C ILE A 510 -20.39 31.64 29.04
N THR A 511 -21.40 31.41 29.86
CA THR A 511 -21.39 31.80 31.28
C THR A 511 -21.01 30.64 32.18
N ARG A 512 -20.25 30.89 33.25
CA ARG A 512 -19.90 29.92 34.29
C ARG A 512 -20.37 30.44 35.66
N LYS A 513 -20.98 29.56 36.46
CA LYS A 513 -21.26 29.83 37.88
C LYS A 513 -20.11 29.31 38.74
N SER A 514 -19.87 29.96 39.87
CA SER A 514 -18.93 29.45 40.88
C SER A 514 -19.45 28.13 41.47
N MET A 515 -18.51 27.27 41.88
CA MET A 515 -18.84 26.02 42.55
C MET A 515 -19.53 26.33 43.90
N GLY A 516 -20.67 25.69 44.18
CA GLY A 516 -21.45 25.88 45.42
C GLY A 516 -22.69 26.79 45.31
N GLN A 517 -22.97 27.38 44.14
CA GLN A 517 -24.19 28.18 43.94
C GLN A 517 -25.43 27.29 43.75
N ARG A 518 -26.53 27.61 44.47
CA ARG A 518 -27.81 26.91 44.33
C ARG A 518 -28.45 27.20 42.96
N MET A 519 -29.25 26.24 42.48
CA MET A 519 -30.06 26.42 41.28
C MET A 519 -31.09 27.56 41.53
N GLY A 520 -31.22 28.50 40.59
CA GLY A 520 -32.20 29.61 40.68
C GLY A 520 -31.65 31.04 40.66
N GLY A 521 -30.37 31.27 40.99
CA GLY A 521 -29.79 32.64 41.11
C GLY A 521 -29.42 33.38 39.80
N GLY A 522 -30.17 33.20 38.71
CA GLY A 522 -29.85 33.82 37.41
C GLY A 522 -28.62 33.20 36.72
N LYS A 523 -28.10 33.84 35.65
CA LYS A 523 -26.92 33.37 34.91
C LYS A 523 -25.62 33.91 35.51
N GLY A 524 -24.59 33.07 35.55
CA GLY A 524 -23.26 33.43 36.06
C GLY A 524 -22.54 34.50 35.21
N ALA A 525 -21.33 34.84 35.64
CA ALA A 525 -20.43 35.70 34.89
C ALA A 525 -20.02 35.03 33.56
N ILE A 526 -19.64 35.86 32.59
CA ILE A 526 -19.14 35.38 31.29
C ILE A 526 -17.73 34.83 31.50
N ASP A 527 -17.51 33.59 31.10
CA ASP A 527 -16.23 32.90 31.20
C ASP A 527 -15.40 33.12 29.93
N HIS A 528 -16.00 32.87 28.77
CA HIS A 528 -15.38 33.10 27.46
C HIS A 528 -16.44 33.22 26.35
N TYR A 529 -16.00 33.63 25.16
CA TYR A 529 -16.83 33.67 23.95
C TYR A 529 -16.46 32.53 22.99
N VAL A 530 -17.45 32.05 22.26
CA VAL A 530 -17.31 31.00 21.25
C VAL A 530 -18.05 31.36 19.97
N THR A 531 -17.68 30.73 18.86
CA THR A 531 -18.46 30.74 17.62
C THR A 531 -19.07 29.34 17.39
N PRO A 532 -20.41 29.21 17.34
CA PRO A 532 -21.04 27.95 16.97
C PRO A 532 -20.84 27.65 15.48
N VAL A 533 -20.44 26.42 15.16
CA VAL A 533 -20.27 25.92 13.79
C VAL A 533 -21.15 24.69 13.61
N LYS A 534 -21.77 24.59 12.42
CA LYS A 534 -22.59 23.46 11.97
C LYS A 534 -21.86 22.67 10.88
N ALA A 535 -22.25 21.42 10.68
CA ALA A 535 -21.68 20.56 9.64
C ALA A 535 -21.95 21.12 8.24
N GLY A 536 -20.99 21.03 7.34
CA GLY A 536 -21.04 21.59 5.98
C GLY A 536 -20.52 23.02 5.86
N ARG A 537 -20.11 23.67 6.96
CA ARG A 537 -19.56 25.04 6.93
C ARG A 537 -18.07 25.04 6.61
N LEU A 538 -17.64 25.92 5.70
CA LEU A 538 -16.23 26.24 5.50
C LEU A 538 -15.73 27.17 6.62
N ILE A 539 -14.60 26.85 7.23
CA ILE A 539 -14.07 27.57 8.38
C ILE A 539 -13.06 28.64 7.96
N VAL A 540 -12.12 28.22 7.11
CA VAL A 540 -11.05 29.03 6.53
C VAL A 540 -10.98 28.70 5.06
N GLU A 541 -10.85 29.72 4.23
CA GLU A 541 -10.52 29.62 2.81
C GLU A 541 -9.07 30.04 2.60
N VAL A 542 -8.36 29.31 1.75
CA VAL A 542 -7.01 29.60 1.28
C VAL A 542 -7.05 29.63 -0.24
N GLY A 543 -6.43 30.66 -0.82
CA GLY A 543 -6.36 30.85 -2.26
C GLY A 543 -5.03 31.46 -2.67
N GLY A 544 -4.83 31.64 -3.96
CA GLY A 544 -3.58 32.13 -4.53
C GLY A 544 -2.98 31.16 -5.53
N ARG A 545 -1.73 31.43 -5.91
CA ARG A 545 -0.93 30.62 -6.86
C ARG A 545 -0.32 29.42 -6.15
N CYS A 546 -1.17 28.51 -5.68
CA CYS A 546 -0.75 27.33 -4.90
C CYS A 546 -1.52 26.09 -5.34
N GLU A 547 -0.89 24.93 -5.20
CA GLU A 547 -1.51 23.64 -5.50
C GLU A 547 -2.06 22.98 -4.22
N PHE A 548 -3.05 22.09 -4.37
CA PHE A 548 -3.67 21.45 -3.21
C PHE A 548 -2.66 20.63 -2.41
N GLN A 549 -1.71 19.96 -3.06
CA GLN A 549 -0.72 19.11 -2.40
C GLN A 549 0.15 19.88 -1.39
N GLU A 550 0.54 21.11 -1.73
CA GLU A 550 1.33 21.98 -0.85
C GLU A 550 0.54 22.40 0.39
N VAL A 551 -0.74 22.72 0.20
CA VAL A 551 -1.63 23.27 1.23
C VAL A 551 -2.26 22.18 2.11
N GLN A 552 -2.47 20.97 1.55
CA GLN A 552 -3.23 19.88 2.16
C GLN A 552 -2.65 19.44 3.51
N GLY A 553 -1.33 19.28 3.61
CA GLY A 553 -0.67 18.83 4.84
C GLY A 553 -0.98 19.74 6.03
N ILE A 554 -1.00 21.05 5.81
CA ILE A 554 -1.21 22.04 6.85
C ILE A 554 -2.69 22.21 7.19
N LEU A 555 -3.56 22.21 6.17
CA LEU A 555 -5.00 22.23 6.42
C LEU A 555 -5.44 20.98 7.19
N ASN A 556 -4.85 19.81 6.92
CA ASN A 556 -5.10 18.59 7.69
C ASN A 556 -4.60 18.71 9.14
N GLN A 557 -3.40 19.26 9.35
CA GLN A 557 -2.88 19.51 10.70
C GLN A 557 -3.80 20.42 11.51
N VAL A 558 -4.37 21.44 10.86
CA VAL A 558 -5.36 22.32 11.49
C VAL A 558 -6.66 21.57 11.75
N ALA A 559 -7.17 20.81 10.78
CA ALA A 559 -8.41 20.06 10.90
C ALA A 559 -8.40 19.09 12.08
N HIS A 560 -7.27 18.42 12.33
CA HIS A 560 -7.11 17.49 13.47
C HIS A 560 -7.14 18.19 14.84
N LYS A 561 -6.85 19.50 14.90
CA LYS A 561 -6.84 20.29 16.14
C LYS A 561 -8.18 20.98 16.42
N LEU A 562 -9.17 20.83 15.54
CA LEU A 562 -10.49 21.41 15.72
C LEU A 562 -11.33 20.58 16.70
N PRO A 563 -12.28 21.20 17.42
CA PRO A 563 -13.10 20.53 18.43
C PRO A 563 -14.20 19.63 17.85
N PHE A 564 -14.25 19.47 16.53
CA PHE A 564 -15.21 18.66 15.78
C PHE A 564 -14.53 18.10 14.52
N PRO A 565 -15.03 17.00 13.93
CA PRO A 565 -14.41 16.42 12.74
C PRO A 565 -14.45 17.41 11.57
N ALA A 566 -13.32 17.58 10.91
CA ALA A 566 -13.12 18.50 9.80
C ALA A 566 -12.18 17.87 8.76
N LYS A 567 -12.25 18.36 7.52
CA LYS A 567 -11.46 17.84 6.39
C LYS A 567 -10.97 18.98 5.51
N ALA A 568 -9.73 18.89 5.02
CA ALA A 568 -9.22 19.78 3.99
C ALA A 568 -9.83 19.40 2.63
N VAL A 569 -10.36 20.39 1.90
CA VAL A 569 -11.03 20.19 0.61
C VAL A 569 -10.57 21.22 -0.41
N SER A 570 -10.40 20.80 -1.66
CA SER A 570 -10.37 21.70 -2.82
C SER A 570 -11.78 21.91 -3.38
N ARG A 571 -11.95 22.93 -4.24
CA ARG A 571 -13.20 23.15 -4.97
C ARG A 571 -13.68 21.89 -5.70
N GLU A 572 -12.79 21.26 -6.47
CA GLU A 572 -13.06 20.02 -7.19
C GLU A 572 -13.40 18.86 -6.24
N THR A 573 -12.69 18.75 -5.12
CA THR A 573 -12.94 17.70 -4.11
C THR A 573 -14.32 17.88 -3.47
N LEU A 574 -14.73 19.11 -3.19
CA LEU A 574 -16.04 19.42 -2.61
C LEU A 574 -17.17 19.07 -3.59
N GLU A 575 -17.04 19.48 -4.85
CA GLU A 575 -18.01 19.14 -5.91
C GLU A 575 -18.13 17.63 -6.11
N LYS A 576 -16.99 16.91 -6.10
CA LYS A 576 -16.97 15.45 -6.17
C LYS A 576 -17.71 14.83 -4.98
N MET A 577 -17.44 15.28 -3.76
CA MET A 577 -18.14 14.78 -2.56
C MET A 577 -19.67 14.99 -2.64
N GLN A 578 -20.11 16.11 -3.22
CA GLN A 578 -21.54 16.39 -3.43
C GLN A 578 -22.15 15.46 -4.50
N LYS A 579 -21.48 15.30 -5.66
CA LYS A 579 -21.92 14.40 -6.73
C LYS A 579 -21.98 12.95 -6.27
N ASP A 580 -20.97 12.48 -5.53
CA ASP A 580 -20.92 11.14 -4.97
C ASP A 580 -22.10 10.91 -4.01
N GLN A 581 -22.46 11.93 -3.22
CA GLN A 581 -23.62 11.86 -2.32
C GLN A 581 -24.95 11.79 -3.09
N GLU A 582 -25.12 12.62 -4.13
CA GLU A 582 -26.31 12.58 -4.99
C GLU A 582 -26.44 11.25 -5.74
N GLU A 583 -25.32 10.72 -6.25
CA GLU A 583 -25.28 9.43 -6.93
C GLU A 583 -25.66 8.30 -5.99
N ARG A 584 -25.13 8.28 -4.76
CA ARG A 584 -25.53 7.32 -3.73
C ARG A 584 -27.03 7.39 -3.45
N GLU A 585 -27.59 8.60 -3.35
CA GLU A 585 -29.03 8.80 -3.12
C GLU A 585 -29.88 8.31 -4.29
N ARG A 586 -29.46 8.57 -5.54
CA ARG A 586 -30.14 8.06 -6.74
C ARG A 586 -30.06 6.54 -6.88
N ASN A 587 -28.91 5.97 -6.56
CA ASN A 587 -28.64 4.53 -6.70
C ASN A 587 -29.06 3.73 -5.45
N ASN A 588 -29.76 4.35 -4.48
CA ASN A 588 -30.19 3.68 -3.26
C ASN A 588 -31.33 2.68 -3.54
N GLN A 589 -30.99 1.41 -3.70
CA GLN A 589 -31.94 0.31 -3.89
C GLN A 589 -32.57 -0.19 -2.58
N ASN A 590 -32.17 0.35 -1.42
CA ASN A 590 -32.65 -0.14 -0.13
C ASN A 590 -34.14 0.25 0.10
N PRO A 591 -35.07 -0.73 0.20
CA PRO A 591 -36.47 -0.44 0.43
C PRO A 591 -36.75 0.10 1.85
N TRP A 592 -35.81 -0.06 2.79
CA TRP A 592 -35.91 0.35 4.19
C TRP A 592 -35.17 1.65 4.45
N THR A 593 -35.63 2.75 3.85
CA THR A 593 -35.06 4.08 4.09
C THR A 593 -35.34 4.55 5.52
N PHE A 594 -34.46 5.42 6.06
CA PHE A 594 -34.66 5.98 7.40
C PHE A 594 -36.02 6.68 7.53
N GLU A 595 -36.44 7.40 6.49
CA GLU A 595 -37.74 8.08 6.45
C GLU A 595 -38.90 7.09 6.53
N ARG A 596 -38.82 5.96 5.82
CA ARG A 596 -39.84 4.91 5.88
C ARG A 596 -39.90 4.24 7.25
N ILE A 597 -38.75 3.86 7.81
CA ILE A 597 -38.65 3.23 9.13
C ILE A 597 -39.22 4.14 10.22
N THR A 598 -38.86 5.42 10.18
CA THR A 598 -39.32 6.41 11.17
C THR A 598 -40.78 6.77 10.99
N THR A 599 -41.26 6.91 9.75
CA THR A 599 -42.67 7.22 9.45
C THR A 599 -43.58 6.08 9.90
N ALA A 600 -43.23 4.83 9.59
CA ALA A 600 -43.99 3.66 10.03
C ALA A 600 -43.78 3.27 11.51
N ASN A 601 -42.93 4.01 12.24
CA ASN A 601 -42.55 3.71 13.64
C ASN A 601 -42.18 2.23 13.84
N MET A 602 -41.44 1.67 12.89
CA MET A 602 -41.06 0.26 12.93
C MET A 602 -40.27 -0.02 14.21
N LEU A 603 -40.58 -1.15 14.87
CA LEU A 603 -39.96 -1.57 16.12
C LEU A 603 -40.04 -0.51 17.26
N GLY A 604 -40.97 0.44 17.17
CA GLY A 604 -41.12 1.51 18.16
C GLY A 604 -39.97 2.51 18.19
N ILE A 605 -39.22 2.66 17.09
CA ILE A 605 -37.99 3.49 17.01
C ILE A 605 -38.20 4.95 17.43
N ARG A 606 -39.42 5.50 17.29
CA ARG A 606 -39.75 6.88 17.73
C ARG A 606 -39.62 7.08 19.24
N LYS A 607 -39.63 6.01 20.05
CA LYS A 607 -39.36 6.09 21.50
C LYS A 607 -37.90 6.46 21.80
N VAL A 608 -36.99 6.21 20.85
CA VAL A 608 -35.54 6.35 21.03
C VAL A 608 -34.97 7.52 20.24
N LEU A 609 -35.60 7.90 19.12
CA LEU A 609 -35.17 9.02 18.29
C LEU A 609 -35.59 10.36 18.89
N SER A 610 -34.67 11.33 18.89
CA SER A 610 -35.01 12.70 19.23
C SER A 610 -35.76 13.37 18.08
N PRO A 611 -36.55 14.43 18.33
CA PRO A 611 -37.18 15.23 17.28
C PRO A 611 -36.19 15.73 16.22
N TYR A 612 -34.93 15.97 16.61
CA TYR A 612 -33.88 16.42 15.70
C TYR A 612 -33.32 15.30 14.83
N ASP A 613 -33.27 14.06 15.33
CA ASP A 613 -32.85 12.90 14.53
C ASP A 613 -33.85 12.62 13.42
N LEU A 614 -35.14 12.87 13.67
CA LEU A 614 -36.20 12.79 12.68
C LEU A 614 -36.05 13.85 11.59
N THR A 615 -35.80 15.12 11.96
CA THR A 615 -35.64 16.21 10.97
C THR A 615 -34.36 16.08 10.16
N HIS A 616 -33.28 15.56 10.75
CA HIS A 616 -31.95 15.51 10.14
C HIS A 616 -31.53 14.11 9.66
N ARG A 617 -32.46 13.16 9.67
CA ARG A 617 -32.25 11.76 9.24
C ARG A 617 -31.06 11.04 9.92
N GLY A 618 -30.65 11.52 11.09
CA GLY A 618 -29.45 11.04 11.81
C GLY A 618 -28.10 11.33 11.13
N ARG A 619 -28.03 12.26 10.17
CA ARG A 619 -26.80 12.49 9.37
C ARG A 619 -25.80 13.45 9.98
N TYR A 620 -26.17 14.29 10.95
CA TYR A 620 -25.36 15.47 11.32
C TYR A 620 -24.96 15.55 12.80
N TRP A 621 -25.66 14.85 13.72
CA TRP A 621 -25.38 14.93 15.15
C TRP A 621 -26.11 13.83 15.94
N GLY A 622 -25.59 13.40 17.09
CA GLY A 622 -26.31 12.60 18.09
C GLY A 622 -25.86 11.14 18.19
N LYS A 623 -26.57 10.36 19.03
CA LYS A 623 -26.28 8.93 19.30
C LYS A 623 -26.38 8.06 18.03
N PHE A 624 -27.14 8.51 17.04
CA PHE A 624 -27.37 7.82 15.77
C PHE A 624 -26.69 8.52 14.58
N TYR A 625 -25.61 9.27 14.84
CA TYR A 625 -24.82 9.93 13.80
C TYR A 625 -24.17 8.88 12.88
N MET A 626 -24.64 8.79 11.65
CA MET A 626 -24.08 7.93 10.60
C MET A 626 -23.80 8.79 9.37
N PRO A 627 -22.55 9.26 9.18
CA PRO A 627 -22.22 10.20 8.11
C PRO A 627 -22.38 9.59 6.71
N GLU A 628 -22.22 8.28 6.58
CA GLU A 628 -22.32 7.55 5.31
C GLU A 628 -23.74 7.08 4.98
N ARG A 629 -24.73 7.44 5.81
CA ARG A 629 -26.12 7.00 5.62
C ARG A 629 -26.77 7.77 4.48
N VAL A 630 -27.21 7.01 3.48
CA VAL A 630 -27.98 7.45 2.32
C VAL A 630 -29.48 7.40 2.61
#